data_AF-A0A439CYZ9-F1
#
_entry.id   AF-A0A439CYZ9-F1
#
_cell.length_a   1.000
_cell.length_b   1.000
_cell.length_c   1.000
_cell.angle_alpha   90.00
_cell.angle_beta   90.00
_cell.angle_gamma   90.00
#
_symmetry.space_group_name_H-M   'P 1'
#
loop_
_entity.id
_entity.type
_entity.pdbx_description
1 polymer ?
#
loop_
_entity_poly.entity_id
_entity_poly.type
_entity_poly.pdbx_seq_one_letter_code
_entity_poly.pdbx_strand_id
1 'polypeptide(L)'
;MCPDPDSQYRLQGYIACFPGGFLSPARVGESVREIHQPVPGYERKLGLSVDRYFARMEPGDFIGRMNWSLQVDGADLFRTDGNNYYPGAEDAFSEKKADPSLDECFLRVEHQTLTKLPRTSAVIFTVRSYMTPLHQVKAEGDGKALAQAIESMPEGLGHYKMRQYWGSKILPWLMENV
;
A
#
# COMPACT_ATOMS: atom_id res chain seq x y z
N MET A 1 9.26 -1.12 14.89
CA MET A 1 9.06 -2.57 15.14
C MET A 1 10.20 -3.08 16.00
N CYS A 2 9.93 -3.91 17.00
CA CYS A 2 10.95 -4.44 17.92
C CYS A 2 11.00 -5.97 17.80
N PRO A 3 12.19 -6.59 17.92
CA PRO A 3 12.29 -8.04 18.00
C PRO A 3 11.64 -8.54 19.30
N ASP A 4 10.93 -9.67 19.23
CA ASP A 4 10.41 -10.41 20.37
C ASP A 4 11.39 -11.55 20.78
N PRO A 5 11.10 -12.32 21.86
CA PRO A 5 11.96 -13.41 22.30
C PRO A 5 12.19 -14.52 21.25
N ASP A 6 11.25 -14.68 20.31
CA ASP A 6 11.33 -15.64 19.20
C ASP A 6 12.00 -15.03 17.95
N SER A 7 12.63 -13.85 18.10
CA SER A 7 13.28 -13.08 17.02
C SER A 7 12.33 -12.63 15.90
N GLN A 8 11.02 -12.61 16.15
CA GLN A 8 10.05 -11.99 15.23
C GLN A 8 9.95 -10.49 15.50
N TYR A 9 9.84 -9.70 14.45
CA TYR A 9 9.65 -8.25 14.59
C TYR A 9 8.16 -7.92 14.74
N ARG A 10 7.82 -7.27 15.86
CA ARG A 10 6.46 -6.85 16.20
C ARG A 10 6.30 -5.35 16.19
N LEU A 11 5.13 -4.87 15.80
CA LEU A 11 4.79 -3.45 15.84
C LEU A 11 4.53 -3.03 17.28
N GLN A 12 5.47 -2.32 17.91
CA GLN A 12 5.32 -1.83 19.28
C GLN A 12 4.79 -0.40 19.39
N GLY A 13 4.79 0.34 18.27
CA GLY A 13 4.34 1.72 18.22
C GLY A 13 4.50 2.30 16.82
N TYR A 14 3.65 3.26 16.49
CA TYR A 14 3.66 3.96 15.21
C TYR A 14 3.00 5.33 15.33
N ILE A 15 3.29 6.18 14.36
CA ILE A 15 2.56 7.43 14.10
C ILE A 15 2.08 7.35 12.65
N ALA A 16 0.76 7.42 12.45
CA ALA A 16 0.16 7.38 11.13
C ALA A 16 -0.59 8.68 10.84
N CYS A 17 0.12 9.67 10.32
CA CYS A 17 -0.48 10.96 9.92
C CYS A 17 -1.13 10.90 8.53
N PHE A 18 -0.72 9.96 7.68
CA PHE A 18 -1.23 9.83 6.31
C PHE A 18 -1.52 8.37 5.97
N PRO A 19 -2.35 7.65 6.76
CA PRO A 19 -2.73 6.29 6.43
C PRO A 19 -3.43 6.25 5.06
N GLY A 20 -3.17 5.20 4.27
CA GLY A 20 -3.71 5.02 2.93
C GLY A 20 -4.67 3.83 2.87
N GLY A 21 -5.74 3.85 3.67
CA GLY A 21 -6.69 2.74 3.76
C GLY A 21 -6.33 1.67 4.78
N PHE A 22 -5.56 2.08 5.80
CA PHE A 22 -5.32 1.26 6.98
C PHE A 22 -5.07 2.17 8.20
N LEU A 23 -6.01 2.21 9.14
CA LEU A 23 -5.76 2.73 10.48
C LEU A 23 -6.54 1.92 11.51
N SER A 24 -5.85 0.99 12.19
CA SER A 24 -6.40 0.34 13.36
C SER A 24 -5.36 0.28 14.47
N PRO A 25 -5.64 0.87 15.66
CA PRO A 25 -4.83 0.65 16.86
C PRO A 25 -4.65 -0.84 17.21
N ALA A 26 -5.53 -1.71 16.70
CA ALA A 26 -5.54 -3.15 16.98
C ALA A 26 -4.28 -3.89 16.50
N ARG A 27 -3.40 -3.27 15.70
CA ARG A 27 -2.20 -3.93 15.18
C ARG A 27 -0.96 -3.80 16.05
N VAL A 28 -1.00 -3.01 17.12
CA VAL A 28 0.10 -3.00 18.09
C VAL A 28 0.21 -4.38 18.73
N GLY A 29 1.42 -4.96 18.70
CA GLY A 29 1.69 -6.33 19.15
C GLY A 29 1.74 -7.35 18.01
N GLU A 30 1.15 -7.06 16.85
CA GLU A 30 1.23 -7.95 15.70
C GLU A 30 2.65 -8.00 15.11
N SER A 31 3.05 -9.19 14.68
CA SER A 31 4.24 -9.44 13.89
C SER A 31 4.09 -8.88 12.47
N VAL A 32 5.22 -8.71 11.77
CA VAL A 32 5.22 -8.35 10.34
C VAL A 32 4.30 -9.28 9.53
N ARG A 33 4.32 -10.59 9.82
CA ARG A 33 3.50 -11.57 9.12
C ARG A 33 2.00 -11.39 9.39
N GLU A 34 1.62 -11.18 10.65
CA GLU A 34 0.23 -10.97 11.06
C GLU A 34 -0.35 -9.71 10.39
N ILE A 35 0.40 -8.60 10.39
CA ILE A 35 0.01 -7.34 9.73
C ILE A 35 -0.28 -7.55 8.24
N HIS A 36 0.46 -8.44 7.57
CA HIS A 36 0.35 -8.67 6.13
C HIS A 36 -0.60 -9.82 5.75
N GLN A 37 -1.26 -10.48 6.69
CA GLN A 37 -2.25 -11.54 6.42
C GLN A 37 -3.29 -11.17 5.34
N PRO A 38 -3.84 -9.93 5.30
CA PRO A 38 -4.82 -9.57 4.28
C PRO A 38 -4.27 -9.48 2.85
N VAL A 39 -2.94 -9.45 2.66
CA VAL A 39 -2.32 -9.24 1.34
C VAL A 39 -2.26 -10.56 0.56
N PRO A 40 -2.95 -10.68 -0.59
CA PRO A 40 -3.05 -11.94 -1.31
C PRO A 40 -1.69 -12.52 -1.72
N GLY A 41 -1.43 -13.74 -1.29
CA GLY A 41 -0.21 -14.48 -1.62
C GLY A 41 1.06 -14.02 -0.88
N TYR A 42 0.95 -13.09 0.07
CA TYR A 42 2.10 -12.61 0.86
C TYR A 42 2.83 -13.76 1.55
N GLU A 43 2.12 -14.58 2.32
CA GLU A 43 2.71 -15.67 3.11
C GLU A 43 3.49 -16.66 2.23
N ARG A 44 2.89 -17.09 1.12
CA ARG A 44 3.49 -18.05 0.19
C ARG A 44 4.67 -17.48 -0.60
N LYS A 45 4.61 -16.22 -1.02
CA LYS A 45 5.57 -15.63 -1.97
C LYS A 45 6.67 -14.80 -1.30
N LEU A 46 6.34 -14.12 -0.20
CA LEU A 46 7.17 -13.07 0.38
C LEU A 46 7.51 -13.29 1.85
N GLY A 47 6.61 -13.88 2.65
CA GLY A 47 6.75 -13.99 4.11
C GLY A 47 8.14 -14.47 4.56
N LEU A 48 8.57 -15.64 4.10
CA LEU A 48 9.90 -16.19 4.43
C LEU A 48 11.06 -15.30 4.01
N SER A 49 10.95 -14.59 2.88
CA SER A 49 12.01 -13.69 2.41
C SER A 49 12.09 -12.43 3.26
N VAL A 50 10.95 -11.89 3.68
CA VAL A 50 10.84 -10.73 4.55
C VAL A 50 11.36 -11.07 5.94
N ASP A 51 10.95 -12.19 6.52
CA ASP A 51 11.42 -12.66 7.83
C ASP A 51 12.95 -12.80 7.84
N ARG A 52 13.52 -13.45 6.81
CA ARG A 52 14.97 -13.58 6.66
C ARG A 52 15.67 -12.24 6.49
N TYR A 53 15.06 -11.28 5.79
CA TYR A 53 15.64 -9.96 5.62
C TYR A 53 15.71 -9.21 6.96
N PHE A 54 14.60 -9.17 7.70
CA PHE A 54 14.54 -8.55 9.03
C PHE A 54 15.53 -9.17 10.01
N ALA A 55 15.72 -10.49 9.97
CA ALA A 55 16.68 -11.19 10.82
C ALA A 55 18.14 -10.83 10.52
N ARG A 56 18.47 -10.50 9.27
CA ARG A 56 19.84 -10.21 8.80
C ARG A 56 20.20 -8.73 8.77
N MET A 57 19.22 -7.86 8.96
CA MET A 57 19.43 -6.42 8.89
C MET A 57 20.40 -5.97 9.97
N GLU A 58 21.39 -5.16 9.61
CA GLU A 58 22.39 -4.61 10.52
C GLU A 58 22.19 -3.11 10.73
N PRO A 59 22.63 -2.54 11.87
CA PRO A 59 22.59 -1.10 12.08
C PRO A 59 23.38 -0.36 11.00
N GLY A 60 22.78 0.67 10.42
CA GLY A 60 23.34 1.40 9.27
C GLY A 60 22.80 0.94 7.92
N ASP A 61 22.16 -0.23 7.85
CA ASP A 61 21.45 -0.64 6.64
C ASP A 61 20.26 0.29 6.37
N PHE A 62 20.15 0.72 5.12
CA PHE A 62 19.03 1.49 4.60
C PHE A 62 18.51 0.81 3.34
N ILE A 63 17.25 0.38 3.38
CA ILE A 63 16.54 -0.14 2.22
C ILE A 63 15.31 0.72 1.94
N GLY A 64 15.08 0.98 0.66
CA GLY A 64 13.91 1.67 0.15
C GLY A 64 13.13 0.79 -0.83
N ARG A 65 11.81 0.91 -0.83
CA ARG A 65 10.93 0.34 -1.84
C ARG A 65 9.75 1.26 -2.10
N MET A 66 9.10 1.06 -3.24
CA MET A 66 7.84 1.72 -3.56
C MET A 66 6.67 0.74 -3.39
N ASN A 67 5.57 1.25 -2.85
CA ASN A 67 4.24 0.66 -2.94
C ASN A 67 3.33 1.68 -3.62
N TRP A 68 2.27 1.24 -4.29
CA TRP A 68 1.34 2.15 -4.93
C TRP A 68 -0.09 1.62 -4.96
N SER A 69 -1.06 2.52 -5.05
CA SER A 69 -2.48 2.25 -5.25
C SER A 69 -3.14 3.41 -5.99
N LEU A 70 -4.36 3.21 -6.47
CA LEU A 70 -5.20 4.32 -6.88
C LEU A 70 -6.10 4.74 -5.72
N GLN A 71 -6.24 6.05 -5.54
CA GLN A 71 -7.20 6.67 -4.65
C GLN A 71 -8.18 7.45 -5.54
N VAL A 72 -9.44 7.02 -5.54
CA VAL A 72 -10.43 7.42 -6.57
C VAL A 72 -11.53 8.33 -6.03
N ASP A 73 -11.35 8.83 -4.80
CA ASP A 73 -12.31 9.62 -4.05
C ASP A 73 -11.65 10.87 -3.44
N GLY A 74 -10.69 11.47 -4.16
CA GLY A 74 -10.10 12.76 -3.82
C GLY A 74 -8.66 12.69 -3.29
N ALA A 75 -8.14 13.87 -2.89
CA ALA A 75 -6.72 14.08 -2.59
C ALA A 75 -6.33 13.92 -1.11
N ASP A 76 -7.29 13.55 -0.23
CA ASP A 76 -7.05 13.50 1.20
C ASP A 76 -5.94 12.51 1.56
N LEU A 77 -4.95 12.98 2.33
CA LEU A 77 -3.81 12.14 2.73
C LEU A 77 -4.13 11.26 3.94
N PHE A 78 -5.08 11.66 4.79
CA PHE A 78 -5.51 10.91 5.97
C PHE A 78 -6.73 10.07 5.62
N ARG A 79 -6.50 8.78 5.35
CA ARG A 79 -7.55 7.82 4.97
C ARG A 79 -7.46 6.57 5.84
N THR A 80 -8.49 6.33 6.64
CA THR A 80 -8.56 5.12 7.48
C THR A 80 -9.06 3.89 6.72
N ASP A 81 -9.70 4.10 5.58
CA ASP A 81 -10.35 3.10 4.73
C ASP A 81 -10.10 3.33 3.23
N GLY A 82 -10.58 2.42 2.39
CA GLY A 82 -10.96 2.76 1.02
C GLY A 82 -9.96 2.55 -0.11
N ASN A 83 -8.68 2.29 0.18
CA ASN A 83 -7.65 2.03 -0.86
C ASN A 83 -7.34 0.54 -1.05
N ASN A 84 -7.70 -0.31 -0.08
CA ASN A 84 -7.62 -1.75 -0.22
C ASN A 84 -8.89 -2.42 0.30
N TYR A 85 -9.25 -3.57 -0.29
CA TYR A 85 -10.36 -4.41 0.15
C TYR A 85 -9.97 -5.23 1.38
N TYR A 86 -10.81 -5.21 2.40
CA TYR A 86 -10.73 -6.12 3.54
C TYR A 86 -12.07 -6.87 3.67
N PRO A 87 -12.07 -8.21 3.73
CA PRO A 87 -13.29 -8.98 3.96
C PRO A 87 -14.02 -8.52 5.23
N GLY A 88 -15.34 -8.31 5.16
CA GLY A 88 -16.15 -7.82 6.28
C GLY A 88 -16.23 -6.29 6.43
N ALA A 89 -15.59 -5.53 5.54
CA ALA A 89 -15.74 -4.06 5.43
C ALA A 89 -16.62 -3.65 4.24
N GLU A 90 -17.58 -4.50 3.87
CA GLU A 90 -18.42 -4.37 2.66
C GLU A 90 -19.27 -3.08 2.69
N ASP A 91 -19.72 -2.66 3.86
CA ASP A 91 -20.54 -1.44 4.07
C ASP A 91 -19.76 -0.12 3.95
N ALA A 92 -18.41 -0.16 3.92
CA ALA A 92 -17.57 1.02 3.77
C ALA A 92 -17.45 1.48 2.30
N PHE A 93 -18.09 0.78 1.37
CA PHE A 93 -18.03 1.09 -0.05
C PHE A 93 -19.16 2.04 -0.45
N SER A 94 -18.83 3.31 -0.70
CA SER A 94 -19.78 4.27 -1.24
C SER A 94 -19.93 4.09 -2.76
N GLU A 95 -21.14 4.30 -3.28
CA GLU A 95 -21.45 4.29 -4.72
C GLU A 95 -20.49 5.18 -5.55
N LYS A 96 -19.96 6.26 -4.93
CA LYS A 96 -18.98 7.17 -5.55
C LYS A 96 -17.70 6.47 -6.02
N LYS A 97 -17.33 5.33 -5.45
CA LYS A 97 -16.12 4.58 -5.84
C LYS A 97 -16.33 3.64 -7.03
N ALA A 98 -17.58 3.28 -7.34
CA ALA A 98 -17.91 2.47 -8.51
C ALA A 98 -17.95 3.29 -9.81
N ASP A 99 -18.13 4.61 -9.70
CA ASP A 99 -18.09 5.53 -10.84
C ASP A 99 -17.31 6.81 -10.49
N PRO A 100 -15.98 6.71 -10.26
CA PRO A 100 -15.21 7.84 -9.77
C PRO A 100 -15.11 8.95 -10.79
N SER A 101 -15.08 10.21 -10.34
CA SER A 101 -14.70 11.33 -11.19
C SER A 101 -13.21 11.21 -11.54
N LEU A 102 -12.86 11.31 -12.82
CA LEU A 102 -11.45 11.20 -13.26
C LEU A 102 -10.58 12.32 -12.68
N ASP A 103 -11.16 13.49 -12.43
CA ASP A 103 -10.48 14.62 -11.80
C ASP A 103 -10.22 14.40 -10.30
N GLU A 104 -10.90 13.44 -9.69
CA GLU A 104 -10.72 13.05 -8.29
C GLU A 104 -9.90 11.76 -8.12
N CYS A 105 -9.30 11.26 -9.22
CA CYS A 105 -8.46 10.08 -9.21
C CYS A 105 -6.97 10.44 -9.09
N PHE A 106 -6.30 9.80 -8.14
CA PHE A 106 -4.89 10.01 -7.83
C PHE A 106 -4.12 8.69 -7.81
N LEU A 107 -2.91 8.73 -8.38
CA LEU A 107 -1.89 7.74 -8.10
C LEU A 107 -1.27 8.06 -6.74
N ARG A 108 -1.51 7.18 -5.76
CA ARG A 108 -0.88 7.24 -4.45
C ARG A 108 0.35 6.35 -4.44
N VAL A 109 1.52 6.96 -4.27
CA VAL A 109 2.80 6.23 -4.14
C VAL A 109 3.34 6.38 -2.73
N GLU A 110 3.79 5.28 -2.15
CA GLU A 110 4.38 5.21 -0.83
C GLU A 110 5.84 4.80 -0.95
N HIS A 111 6.75 5.75 -0.71
CA HIS A 111 8.16 5.45 -0.54
C HIS A 111 8.39 4.95 0.88
N GLN A 112 8.69 3.66 0.96
CA GLN A 112 8.81 2.91 2.19
C GLN A 112 10.27 2.62 2.47
N THR A 113 10.74 2.95 3.68
CA THR A 113 12.12 2.68 4.07
C THR A 113 12.20 1.93 5.38
N LEU A 114 13.22 1.08 5.52
CA LEU A 114 13.53 0.36 6.76
C LEU A 114 14.94 0.72 7.21
N THR A 115 15.12 0.95 8.51
CA THR A 115 16.43 1.19 9.13
C THR A 115 16.48 0.57 10.53
N LYS A 116 17.53 -0.19 10.84
CA LYS A 116 17.73 -0.79 12.17
C LYS A 116 18.50 0.13 13.11
N LEU A 117 18.02 0.27 14.34
CA LEU A 117 18.66 1.07 15.38
C LEU A 117 19.79 0.29 16.07
N PRO A 118 20.98 0.89 16.28
CA PRO A 118 22.15 0.18 16.80
C PRO A 118 22.04 -0.28 18.26
N ARG A 119 21.24 0.40 19.09
CA ARG A 119 21.15 0.10 20.52
C ARG A 119 20.03 -0.87 20.88
N THR A 120 18.87 -0.72 20.25
CA THR A 120 17.65 -1.49 20.60
C THR A 120 17.38 -2.62 19.62
N SER A 121 18.09 -2.67 18.49
CA SER A 121 17.78 -3.53 17.35
C SER A 121 16.38 -3.32 16.77
N ALA A 122 15.66 -2.26 17.17
CA ALA A 122 14.36 -1.94 16.61
C ALA A 122 14.52 -1.49 15.15
N VAL A 123 13.58 -1.90 14.31
CA VAL A 123 13.50 -1.45 12.91
C VAL A 123 12.49 -0.31 12.82
N ILE A 124 12.95 0.84 12.36
CA ILE A 124 12.09 1.97 11.99
C ILE A 124 11.62 1.73 10.56
N PHE A 125 10.29 1.72 10.39
CA PHE A 125 9.64 1.70 9.10
C PHE A 125 9.06 3.09 8.84
N THR A 126 9.51 3.76 7.79
CA THR A 126 8.95 5.06 7.39
C THR A 126 8.20 4.93 6.08
N VAL A 127 7.09 5.66 5.97
CA VAL A 127 6.25 5.67 4.79
C VAL A 127 6.01 7.12 4.40
N ARG A 128 6.59 7.53 3.27
CA ARG A 128 6.35 8.86 2.67
C ARG A 128 5.37 8.71 1.52
N SER A 129 4.19 9.30 1.67
CA SER A 129 3.13 9.26 0.66
C SER A 129 3.24 10.44 -0.30
N TYR A 130 3.06 10.14 -1.59
CA TYR A 130 2.97 11.09 -2.69
C TYR A 130 1.61 10.89 -3.37
N MET A 131 0.97 11.99 -3.74
CA MET A 131 -0.31 12.00 -4.43
C MET A 131 -0.13 12.74 -5.76
N THR A 132 -0.30 12.02 -6.87
CA THR A 132 -0.22 12.60 -8.21
C THR A 132 -1.57 12.44 -8.90
N PRO A 133 -2.24 13.52 -9.34
CA PRO A 133 -3.47 13.41 -10.11
C PRO A 133 -3.27 12.56 -11.37
N LEU A 134 -4.23 11.69 -11.71
CA LEU A 134 -4.08 10.83 -12.88
C LEU A 134 -3.98 11.60 -14.20
N HIS A 135 -4.62 12.77 -14.32
CA HIS A 135 -4.47 13.63 -15.49
C HIS A 135 -3.02 14.08 -15.69
N GLN A 136 -2.29 14.33 -14.60
CA GLN A 136 -0.88 14.69 -14.66
C GLN A 136 -0.03 13.48 -15.09
N VAL A 137 -0.25 12.30 -14.50
CA VAL A 137 0.45 11.06 -14.91
C VAL A 137 0.23 10.77 -16.40
N LYS A 138 -0.99 10.95 -16.88
CA LYS A 138 -1.34 10.79 -18.29
C LYS A 138 -0.62 11.83 -19.15
N ALA A 139 -0.67 13.10 -18.78
CA ALA A 139 -0.03 14.20 -19.52
C ALA A 139 1.50 14.08 -19.60
N GLU A 140 2.14 13.46 -18.60
CA GLU A 140 3.58 13.15 -18.58
C GLU A 140 3.94 11.96 -19.50
N GLY A 141 2.95 11.27 -20.07
CA GLY A 141 3.13 10.15 -21.01
C GLY A 141 3.07 8.76 -20.38
N ASP A 142 2.89 8.67 -19.06
CA ASP A 142 2.93 7.41 -18.31
C ASP A 142 1.57 6.69 -18.23
N GLY A 143 0.51 7.24 -18.85
CA GLY A 143 -0.84 6.69 -18.79
C GLY A 143 -0.92 5.22 -19.21
N LYS A 144 -0.33 4.88 -20.37
CA LYS A 144 -0.31 3.50 -20.89
C LYS A 144 0.49 2.54 -20.01
N ALA A 145 1.63 3.00 -19.47
CA ALA A 145 2.45 2.19 -18.58
C ALA A 145 1.70 1.88 -17.26
N LEU A 146 1.00 2.88 -16.71
CA LEU A 146 0.16 2.68 -15.53
C LEU A 146 -1.00 1.72 -15.81
N ALA A 147 -1.69 1.84 -16.95
CA ALA A 147 -2.76 0.93 -17.35
C ALA A 147 -2.26 -0.52 -17.43
N GLN A 148 -1.14 -0.76 -18.12
CA GLN A 148 -0.53 -2.08 -18.22
C GLN A 148 -0.12 -2.64 -16.85
N ALA A 149 0.41 -1.80 -15.96
CA ALA A 149 0.75 -2.20 -14.60
C ALA A 149 -0.50 -2.64 -13.81
N ILE A 150 -1.63 -1.92 -13.95
CA ILE A 150 -2.91 -2.28 -13.33
C ILE A 150 -3.46 -3.60 -13.90
N GLU A 151 -3.42 -3.77 -15.22
CA GLU A 151 -3.91 -4.99 -15.88
C GLU A 151 -3.09 -6.23 -15.52
N SER A 152 -1.76 -6.08 -15.40
CA SER A 152 -0.85 -7.17 -15.06
C SER A 152 -0.98 -7.70 -13.63
N MET A 153 -1.72 -7.00 -12.76
CA MET A 153 -1.96 -7.48 -11.39
C MET A 153 -2.70 -8.82 -11.42
N PRO A 154 -2.20 -9.83 -10.68
CA PRO A 154 -2.97 -11.06 -10.44
C PRO A 154 -4.35 -10.73 -9.88
N GLU A 155 -5.36 -11.51 -10.24
CA GLU A 155 -6.77 -11.27 -9.89
C GLU A 155 -6.98 -10.91 -8.40
N GLY A 156 -6.45 -11.74 -7.49
CA GLY A 156 -6.56 -11.48 -6.06
C GLY A 156 -5.93 -10.16 -5.63
N LEU A 157 -4.79 -9.76 -6.21
CA LEU A 157 -4.16 -8.47 -5.92
C LEU A 157 -4.97 -7.31 -6.51
N GLY A 158 -5.53 -7.49 -7.71
CA GLY A 158 -6.46 -6.52 -8.32
C GLY A 158 -7.69 -6.29 -7.44
N HIS A 159 -8.28 -7.37 -6.91
CA HIS A 159 -9.41 -7.29 -5.98
C HIS A 159 -9.04 -6.60 -4.68
N TYR A 160 -7.89 -6.96 -4.12
CA TYR A 160 -7.33 -6.30 -2.93
C TYR A 160 -7.10 -4.80 -3.17
N LYS A 161 -6.69 -4.38 -4.37
CA LYS A 161 -6.52 -2.97 -4.76
C LYS A 161 -7.77 -2.33 -5.38
N MET A 162 -8.94 -2.95 -5.21
CA MET A 162 -10.24 -2.41 -5.61
C MET A 162 -10.43 -2.23 -7.13
N ARG A 163 -9.61 -2.87 -7.98
CA ARG A 163 -9.65 -2.72 -9.45
C ARG A 163 -11.03 -3.02 -10.05
N GLN A 164 -11.79 -3.92 -9.46
CA GLN A 164 -13.14 -4.30 -9.89
C GLN A 164 -14.16 -3.15 -9.87
N TYR A 165 -13.88 -2.08 -9.11
CA TYR A 165 -14.81 -0.97 -8.97
C TYR A 165 -14.52 0.19 -9.93
N TRP A 166 -13.25 0.54 -10.10
CA TRP A 166 -12.85 1.71 -10.90
C TRP A 166 -12.19 1.34 -12.24
N GLY A 167 -11.83 0.07 -12.44
CA GLY A 167 -11.04 -0.38 -13.57
C GLY A 167 -11.70 -0.15 -14.93
N SER A 168 -13.01 -0.36 -15.02
CA SER A 168 -13.79 -0.19 -16.27
C SER A 168 -13.78 1.24 -16.81
N LYS A 169 -13.64 2.24 -15.93
CA LYS A 169 -13.60 3.66 -16.29
C LYS A 169 -12.17 4.17 -16.47
N ILE A 170 -11.28 3.83 -15.55
CA ILE A 170 -9.92 4.39 -15.52
C ILE A 170 -9.01 3.75 -16.60
N LEU A 171 -9.11 2.44 -16.86
CA LEU A 171 -8.21 1.76 -17.81
C LEU A 171 -8.37 2.27 -19.25
N PRO A 172 -9.58 2.36 -19.83
CA PRO A 172 -9.73 2.89 -21.18
C PRO A 172 -9.24 4.33 -21.29
N TRP A 173 -9.58 5.16 -20.31
CA TRP A 173 -9.16 6.55 -20.27
C TRP A 173 -7.64 6.71 -20.19
N LEU A 174 -6.91 5.89 -19.41
CA LEU A 174 -5.45 5.91 -19.38
C LEU A 174 -4.81 5.53 -20.72
N MET A 175 -5.47 4.67 -21.51
CA MET A 175 -4.99 4.15 -22.79
C MET A 175 -5.21 5.10 -23.97
N GLU A 176 -6.15 6.05 -23.86
CA GLU A 176 -6.36 7.11 -24.85
C GLU A 176 -5.06 7.91 -25.06
N ASN A 177 -4.79 8.37 -26.28
CA ASN A 177 -3.66 9.28 -26.50
C ASN A 177 -3.98 10.66 -25.88
N VAL A 178 -2.95 11.34 -25.38
CA VAL A 178 -3.03 12.74 -24.91
C VAL A 178 -3.19 13.67 -26.10
#